data_AF-A0A178WKY9-F1
#
_entry.id   AF-A0A178WKY9-F1
#
_cell.length_a   1.000
_cell.length_b   1.000
_cell.length_c   1.000
_cell.angle_alpha   90.00
_cell.angle_beta   90.00
_cell.angle_gamma   90.00
#
_symmetry.space_group_name_H-M   'P 1'
#
loop_
_entity.id
_entity.type
_entity.pdbx_description
1 polymer ?
#
loop_
_entity_poly.entity_id
_entity_poly.type
_entity_poly.pdbx_seq_one_letter_code
_entity_poly.pdbx_strand_id
1 'polypeptide(L)'
;MAASEHRCVGCGFRVKSLFIQYSPGNIRLMKCGNCKEVADEYIECERMIIFIDLILHRPKVYRHVLYNAINPATVNIQVKNYFNSSS
;
A
#
# COMPACT_ATOMS: atom_id res chain seq x y z
N MET A 1 17.40 10.21 1.22
CA MET A 1 16.32 10.26 2.23
C MET A 1 15.02 10.63 1.49
N ALA A 2 14.37 9.64 0.87
CA ALA A 2 13.12 9.90 0.14
C ALA A 2 11.98 9.96 1.16
N ALA A 3 11.58 11.18 1.53
CA ALA A 3 10.37 11.44 2.30
C ALA A 3 9.17 11.07 1.42
N SER A 4 8.82 9.79 1.42
CA SER A 4 7.67 9.27 0.69
C SER A 4 6.42 9.80 1.39
N GLU A 5 5.77 10.75 0.75
CA GLU A 5 4.60 11.44 1.28
C GLU A 5 3.34 10.59 1.06
N HIS A 6 3.24 9.49 1.80
CA HIS A 6 2.12 8.59 1.71
C HIS A 6 0.83 9.28 2.18
N ARG A 7 -0.31 8.89 1.60
CA ARG A 7 -1.64 9.41 1.97
C ARG A 7 -2.59 8.28 2.28
N CYS A 8 -3.47 8.52 3.25
CA CYS A 8 -4.53 7.59 3.60
C CYS A 8 -5.57 7.52 2.48
N VAL A 9 -5.94 6.31 2.06
CA VAL A 9 -6.93 6.08 1.00
C VAL A 9 -8.36 6.43 1.45
N GLY A 10 -8.64 6.34 2.76
CA GLY A 10 -9.93 6.70 3.34
C GLY A 10 -10.16 8.20 3.43
N CYS A 11 -9.27 8.91 4.14
CA CYS A 11 -9.44 10.33 4.46
C CYS A 11 -8.52 11.31 3.72
N GLY A 12 -7.54 10.82 2.95
CA GLY A 12 -6.57 11.68 2.22
C GLY A 12 -5.50 12.33 3.11
N PHE A 13 -5.51 12.07 4.42
CA PHE A 13 -4.54 12.64 5.36
C PHE A 13 -3.13 12.10 5.10
N ARG A 14 -2.11 12.94 5.29
CA ARG A 14 -0.70 12.57 5.13
C ARG A 14 -0.29 11.55 6.20
N VAL A 15 0.35 10.47 5.79
CA VAL A 15 0.84 9.39 6.67
C VAL A 15 2.33 9.23 6.44
N LYS A 16 3.12 9.12 7.51
CA LYS A 16 4.58 8.97 7.41
C LYS A 16 5.02 7.57 7.00
N SER A 17 4.24 6.56 7.37
CA SER A 17 4.51 5.15 7.09
C SER A 17 3.18 4.40 6.93
N LEU A 18 3.01 3.66 5.83
CA LEU A 18 1.79 2.90 5.58
C LEU A 18 1.87 1.47 6.11
N PHE A 19 3.06 0.92 6.20
CA PHE A 19 3.32 -0.40 6.76
C PHE A 19 4.64 -0.39 7.52
N ILE A 20 4.74 -1.26 8.52
CA ILE A 20 5.97 -1.59 9.23
C ILE A 20 6.27 -3.06 8.99
N GLN A 21 7.47 -3.38 8.53
CA GLN A 21 7.93 -4.75 8.41
C GLN A 21 8.69 -5.13 9.68
N TYR A 22 8.18 -6.13 10.41
CA TYR A 22 8.82 -6.63 11.65
C TYR A 22 9.72 -7.84 11.40
N SER A 23 9.47 -8.62 10.35
CA SER A 23 10.26 -9.81 9.97
C SER A 23 10.08 -10.08 8.47
N PRO A 24 10.98 -10.83 7.79
CA PRO A 24 10.79 -11.20 6.38
C PRO A 24 9.50 -12.03 6.24
N GLY A 25 8.44 -11.39 5.72
CA GLY A 25 7.10 -11.98 5.58
C GLY A 25 6.02 -11.39 6.50
N ASN A 26 6.39 -10.68 7.57
CA ASN A 26 5.43 -10.03 8.47
C ASN A 26 5.45 -8.51 8.28
N ILE A 27 4.50 -8.04 7.48
CA ILE A 27 4.17 -6.61 7.37
C ILE A 27 2.93 -6.33 8.23
N ARG A 28 2.91 -5.16 8.87
CA ARG A 28 1.75 -4.67 9.61
C ARG A 28 1.35 -3.32 9.06
N LEU A 29 0.11 -3.23 8.60
CA LEU A 29 -0.46 -1.98 8.12
C LEU A 29 -0.63 -0.99 9.27
N MET A 30 -0.25 0.26 9.02
CA MET A 30 -0.42 1.36 9.95
C MET A 30 -1.81 1.95 9.84
N LYS A 31 -2.37 2.35 10.98
CA LYS A 31 -3.63 3.08 11.02
C LYS A 31 -3.38 4.57 10.85
N CYS A 32 -4.28 5.25 10.17
CA CYS A 32 -4.25 6.69 10.05
C CYS A 32 -4.57 7.33 11.40
N GLY A 33 -3.80 8.33 11.82
CA GLY A 33 -4.07 9.08 13.06
C GLY A 33 -5.36 9.91 13.03
N ASN A 34 -5.90 10.19 11.84
CA ASN A 34 -7.12 10.99 11.67
C ASN A 34 -8.39 10.12 11.65
N CYS A 35 -8.50 9.18 10.71
CA CYS A 35 -9.69 8.33 10.60
C CYS A 35 -9.64 7.06 11.48
N LYS A 36 -8.49 6.75 12.10
CA LYS A 36 -8.23 5.49 12.88
C LYS A 36 -8.42 4.19 12.09
N GLU A 37 -8.72 4.28 10.80
CA GLU A 37 -8.78 3.14 9.89
C GLU A 37 -7.39 2.83 9.34
N VAL A 38 -7.26 1.67 8.70
CA VAL A 38 -6.04 1.27 8.00
C VAL A 38 -5.72 2.32 6.93
N ALA A 39 -4.49 2.83 6.94
CA ALA A 39 -4.10 3.93 6.05
C ALA A 39 -4.22 3.53 4.58
N ASP A 40 -3.85 2.29 4.25
CA ASP A 40 -3.99 1.72 2.93
C ASP A 40 -4.15 0.19 3.02
N GLU A 41 -5.40 -0.29 2.94
CA GLU A 41 -5.72 -1.72 2.94
C GLU A 41 -5.31 -2.43 1.65
N TYR A 42 -5.15 -1.70 0.55
CA TYR A 42 -4.87 -2.27 -0.78
C TYR A 42 -3.42 -2.76 -0.93
N ILE A 43 -2.52 -2.43 -0.01
CA ILE A 43 -1.14 -2.94 -0.02
C ILE A 43 -1.09 -4.46 0.17
N GLU A 44 -2.00 -5.01 0.98
CA GLU A 44 -2.10 -6.45 1.21
C GLU A 44 -2.99 -7.15 0.18
N CYS A 45 -3.76 -6.40 -0.61
CA CYS A 45 -4.60 -6.95 -1.66
C CYS A 45 -3.79 -7.32 -2.91
N GLU A 46 -4.23 -8.37 -3.59
CA GLU A 46 -3.73 -8.67 -4.93
C GLU A 46 -4.10 -7.57 -5.92
N ARG A 47 -3.21 -7.35 -6.92
CA ARG A 47 -3.44 -6.35 -7.98
C ARG A 47 -4.79 -6.53 -8.67
N MET A 48 -5.26 -7.76 -8.85
CA MET A 48 -6.57 -8.07 -9.45
C MET A 48 -7.73 -7.37 -8.71
N ILE A 49 -7.71 -7.37 -7.37
CA ILE A 49 -8.75 -6.74 -6.55
C ILE A 49 -8.71 -5.22 -6.72
N ILE A 50 -7.50 -4.64 -6.71
CA ILE A 50 -7.27 -3.21 -6.98
C ILE A 50 -7.82 -2.83 -8.36
N PHE A 51 -7.59 -3.66 -9.38
CA PHE A 51 -8.13 -3.45 -10.73
C PHE A 51 -9.66 -3.46 -10.76
N ILE A 52 -10.30 -4.41 -10.06
CA ILE A 52 -11.77 -4.48 -10.00
C ILE A 52 -12.34 -3.21 -9.35
N ASP A 53 -11.79 -2.78 -8.22
CA ASP A 53 -12.23 -1.55 -7.55
C ASP A 53 -11.97 -0.29 -8.39
N LEU A 54 -10.91 -0.30 -9.21
CA LEU A 54 -10.60 0.78 -10.14
C LEU A 54 -11.62 0.86 -11.27
N ILE A 55 -12.04 -0.29 -11.82
CA ILE A 55 -13.13 -0.38 -12.81
C ILE A 55 -14.46 0.07 -12.18
N LEU A 56 -14.69 -0.26 -10.90
CA LEU A 56 -15.86 0.19 -10.14
C LEU A 56 -15.80 1.67 -9.70
N HIS A 57 -14.76 2.42 -10.10
CA HIS A 57 -14.60 3.83 -9.79
C HIS A 57 -14.66 4.16 -8.29
N ARG A 58 -14.12 3.28 -7.41
CA ARG A 58 -14.09 3.56 -5.98
C ARG A 58 -13.09 4.68 -5.64
N PRO A 59 -13.49 5.73 -4.89
CA PRO A 59 -12.59 6.85 -4.58
C PRO A 59 -11.34 6.44 -3.77
N LYS A 60 -11.43 5.36 -2.99
CA LYS A 60 -10.30 4.84 -2.20
C LYS A 60 -9.16 4.34 -3.09
N VAL A 61 -9.46 3.59 -4.15
CA VAL A 61 -8.44 2.98 -5.02
C VAL A 61 -7.74 4.01 -5.89
N TYR A 62 -8.43 5.08 -6.30
CA TYR A 62 -7.78 6.19 -7.00
C TYR A 62 -6.70 6.83 -6.13
N ARG A 63 -6.96 7.05 -4.84
CA ARG A 63 -5.96 7.58 -3.90
C ARG A 63 -4.81 6.61 -3.69
N HIS A 64 -5.08 5.31 -3.65
CA HIS A 64 -4.05 4.28 -3.62
C HIS A 64 -3.15 4.39 -4.86
N VAL A 65 -3.73 4.40 -6.07
CA VAL A 65 -2.98 4.46 -7.33
C VAL A 65 -2.18 5.76 -7.46
N LEU A 66 -2.80 6.91 -7.19
CA LEU A 66 -2.19 8.23 -7.34
C LEU A 66 -1.06 8.51 -6.35
N TYR A 67 -1.21 8.07 -5.09
CA TYR A 67 -0.28 8.48 -4.02
C TYR A 67 0.55 7.35 -3.43
N ASN A 68 0.13 6.10 -3.59
CA ASN A 68 0.80 4.98 -2.95
C ASN A 68 1.32 3.89 -3.90
N ALA A 69 0.69 3.66 -5.05
CA ALA A 69 1.15 2.69 -6.05
C ALA A 69 2.28 3.24 -6.93
N ILE A 70 2.33 4.56 -7.14
CA ILE A 70 3.39 5.23 -7.93
C ILE A 70 4.73 5.30 -7.17
N ASN A 71 4.76 4.96 -5.87
CA ASN A 71 6.00 4.94 -5.11
C ASN A 71 6.67 3.54 -5.18
N PRO A 72 7.78 3.36 -5.93
CA PRO A 72 8.35 2.05 -6.28
C PRO A 72 9.00 1.28 -5.11
N ALA A 73 8.98 1.81 -3.89
CA ALA A 73 9.57 1.15 -2.73
C ALA A 73 8.82 -0.14 -2.32
N THR A 74 7.53 -0.27 -2.64
CA THR A 74 6.68 -1.41 -2.23
C THR A 74 6.69 -2.57 -3.23
N VAL A 75 6.94 -2.30 -4.52
CA VAL A 75 6.95 -3.32 -5.59
C VAL A 75 8.11 -4.32 -5.41
N ASN A 76 9.20 -3.89 -4.77
CA ASN A 76 10.38 -4.73 -4.54
C ASN A 76 10.15 -5.90 -3.57
N ILE A 77 9.08 -5.91 -2.77
CA ILE A 77 8.78 -7.03 -1.86
C ILE A 77 8.17 -8.22 -2.63
N GLN A 78 7.34 -7.96 -3.64
CA GLN A 78 6.72 -9.05 -4.42
C GLN A 78 7.71 -9.71 -5.40
N VAL A 79 8.65 -8.94 -5.95
CA VAL A 79 9.63 -9.49 -6.90
C VAL A 79 10.63 -10.42 -6.19
N LYS A 80 11.05 -10.11 -4.95
CA LYS A 80 12.01 -10.95 -4.20
C LYS A 80 11.45 -12.31 -3.79
N ASN A 81 10.14 -12.43 -3.58
CA ASN A 81 9.51 -13.71 -3.25
C ASN A 81 9.30 -14.60 -4.48
N TYR A 82 9.07 -14.02 -5.67
CA TYR A 82 8.96 -14.80 -6.91
C TYR A 82 10.31 -15.30 -7.44
N PHE A 83 11.42 -14.63 -7.13
CA PHE A 83 12.75 -15.02 -7.62
C PHE A 83 13.48 -16.04 -6.72
N ASN A 84 13.14 -16.14 -5.43
CA ASN A 84 13.78 -17.09 -4.49
C ASN A 84 13.08 -18.45 -4.37
N SER A 85 12.03 -18.72 -5.15
CA SER A 85 11.37 -20.03 -5.21
C SER A 85 11.79 -20.86 -6.43
N SER A 86 12.78 -20.40 -7.19
CA SER A 86 13.32 -21.09 -8.39
C SER A 86 14.81 -21.39 -8.30
N SER A 87 15.36 -21.52 -7.08
CA SER A 87 16.69 -22.09 -6.84
C SER A 87 16.62 -23.09 -5.70
#